data_AF-A0A354F591-F1
#
_entry.id   AF-A0A354F591-F1
#
_cell.length_a   1.000
_cell.length_b   1.000
_cell.length_c   1.000
_cell.angle_alpha   90.00
_cell.angle_beta   90.00
_cell.angle_gamma   90.00
#
_symmetry.space_group_name_H-M   'P 1'
#
loop_
_entity.id
_entity.type
_entity.pdbx_description
1 polymer ?
#
loop_
_entity_poly.entity_id
_entity_poly.type
_entity_poly.pdbx_seq_one_letter_code
_entity_poly.pdbx_strand_id
1 'polypeptide(L)'
;MSNILNYLETIVNETQKPEAEVMTMAFQVGLRQLWRERALGRYLHGEITRDEAINLVGIDLVELAERQHKAMMEDLEWAMKD
;
A
#
# COMPACT_ATOMS: atom_id res chain seq x y z
N MET A 1 -4.64 -23.87 2.50
CA MET A 1 -3.59 -23.12 1.78
C MET A 1 -4.03 -23.02 0.34
N SER A 2 -4.75 -21.97 0.00
CA SER A 2 -5.25 -21.76 -1.36
C SER A 2 -4.96 -20.34 -1.77
N ASN A 3 -4.54 -20.06 -2.99
CA ASN A 3 -3.64 -20.81 -3.87
C ASN A 3 -3.17 -19.68 -4.80
N ILE A 4 -2.02 -19.04 -4.52
CA ILE A 4 -1.52 -17.95 -5.38
C ILE A 4 -1.52 -18.39 -6.85
N LEU A 5 -1.32 -19.70 -7.08
CA LEU A 5 -1.47 -20.35 -8.38
C LEU A 5 -2.89 -20.30 -8.94
N ASN A 6 -3.96 -20.46 -8.14
CA ASN A 6 -5.33 -20.28 -8.63
C ASN A 6 -5.60 -18.83 -9.03
N TYR A 7 -5.09 -17.85 -8.27
CA TYR A 7 -5.25 -16.44 -8.64
C TYR A 7 -4.50 -16.10 -9.93
N LEU A 8 -3.28 -16.61 -10.07
CA LEU A 8 -2.49 -16.48 -11.28
C LEU A 8 -3.23 -17.12 -12.47
N GLU A 9 -3.72 -18.35 -12.31
CA GLU A 9 -4.48 -19.07 -13.34
C GLU A 9 -5.76 -18.32 -13.73
N THR A 10 -6.54 -17.84 -12.75
CA THR A 10 -7.73 -17.01 -13.02
C THR A 10 -7.38 -15.76 -13.81
N ILE A 11 -6.35 -15.01 -13.40
CA ILE A 11 -5.97 -13.77 -14.09
C ILE A 11 -5.43 -14.07 -15.49
N VAL A 12 -4.61 -15.11 -15.66
CA VAL A 12 -4.13 -15.57 -16.98
C VAL A 12 -5.32 -15.88 -17.89
N ASN A 13 -6.29 -16.65 -17.40
CA ASN A 13 -7.46 -17.06 -18.16
C ASN A 13 -8.40 -15.88 -18.48
N GLU A 14 -8.63 -14.95 -17.56
CA GLU A 14 -9.52 -13.80 -17.78
C GLU A 14 -8.88 -12.73 -18.67
N THR A 15 -7.57 -12.51 -18.53
CA THR A 15 -6.85 -11.47 -19.29
C THR A 15 -6.26 -11.97 -20.60
N GLN A 16 -6.23 -13.30 -20.81
CA GLN A 16 -5.60 -13.97 -21.96
C GLN A 16 -4.12 -13.59 -22.14
N LYS A 17 -3.44 -13.24 -21.04
CA LYS A 17 -2.02 -12.86 -21.02
C LYS A 17 -1.14 -14.06 -20.67
N PRO A 18 0.10 -14.13 -21.18
CA PRO A 18 1.06 -15.14 -20.75
C PRO A 18 1.29 -15.09 -19.23
N GLU A 19 1.45 -16.25 -18.59
CA GLU A 19 1.71 -16.37 -17.16
C GLU A 19 2.91 -15.52 -16.71
N ALA A 20 4.00 -15.51 -17.49
CA ALA A 20 5.18 -14.70 -17.21
C ALA A 20 4.89 -13.20 -17.19
N GLU A 21 3.98 -12.72 -18.05
CA GLU A 21 3.56 -11.32 -18.06
C GLU A 21 2.74 -11.00 -16.80
N VAL A 22 1.78 -11.85 -16.44
CA VAL A 22 0.95 -11.68 -15.24
C VAL A 22 1.82 -11.71 -13.97
N MET A 23 2.79 -12.62 -13.90
CA MET A 23 3.76 -12.68 -12.80
C MET A 23 4.61 -11.41 -12.71
N THR A 24 5.08 -10.88 -13.84
CA THR A 24 5.85 -9.63 -13.88
C THR A 24 4.99 -8.45 -13.42
N MET A 25 3.73 -8.39 -13.86
CA MET A 25 2.77 -7.38 -13.41
C MET A 25 2.55 -7.46 -11.90
N ALA A 26 2.30 -8.65 -11.37
CA ALA A 26 2.10 -8.87 -9.94
C ALA A 26 3.33 -8.44 -9.14
N PHE A 27 4.53 -8.80 -9.59
CA PHE A 27 5.78 -8.38 -8.97
C PHE A 27 5.94 -6.85 -8.94
N GLN A 28 5.71 -6.19 -10.07
CA GLN A 28 5.81 -4.73 -10.17
C GLN A 28 4.79 -4.01 -9.29
N VAL A 29 3.54 -4.50 -9.24
CA VAL A 29 2.49 -3.98 -8.36
C VAL A 29 2.90 -4.17 -6.90
N GLY A 30 3.36 -5.37 -6.53
CA GLY A 30 3.81 -5.67 -5.18
C GLY A 30 4.97 -4.77 -4.75
N LEU A 31 5.98 -4.58 -5.60
CA LEU A 31 7.12 -3.72 -5.28
C LEU A 31 6.71 -2.25 -5.10
N ARG A 32 5.80 -1.74 -5.94
CA ARG A 32 5.24 -0.39 -5.78
C ARG A 32 4.45 -0.25 -4.47
N GLN A 33 3.67 -1.27 -4.11
CA GLN A 33 2.90 -1.27 -2.86
C GLN A 33 3.84 -1.25 -1.64
N LEU A 34 4.83 -2.15 -1.59
CA LEU A 34 5.81 -2.22 -0.52
C LEU A 34 6.60 -0.90 -0.37
N TRP A 35 6.97 -0.27 -1.48
CA TRP A 35 7.63 1.02 -1.46
C TRP A 35 6.76 2.11 -0.84
N ARG A 36 5.47 2.17 -1.22
CA ARG A 36 4.51 3.13 -0.69
C ARG A 36 4.31 2.97 0.82
N GLU A 37 4.07 1.74 1.27
CA GLU A 37 3.88 1.42 2.69
C GLU A 37 5.11 1.83 3.51
N ARG A 38 6.31 1.49 3.02
CA ARG A 38 7.55 1.91 3.69
C ARG A 38 7.67 3.42 3.78
N ALA A 39 7.47 4.15 2.68
CA ALA A 39 7.62 5.61 2.67
C ALA A 39 6.61 6.32 3.57
N LEU A 40 5.33 5.92 3.50
CA LEU A 40 4.28 6.46 4.35
C LEU A 40 4.47 6.11 5.82
N GLY A 41 4.93 4.89 6.12
CA GLY A 41 5.30 4.49 7.48
C GLY A 41 6.38 5.41 8.04
N ARG A 42 7.48 5.60 7.31
CA ARG A 42 8.57 6.51 7.73
C ARG A 42 8.07 7.94 7.96
N TYR A 43 7.17 8.43 7.11
CA TYR A 43 6.57 9.74 7.26
C TYR A 43 5.74 9.85 8.56
N LEU A 44 4.81 8.93 8.79
CA LEU A 44 3.94 8.95 9.97
C LEU A 44 4.70 8.77 11.28
N HIS A 45 5.85 8.09 11.25
CA HIS A 45 6.76 7.98 12.40
C HIS A 45 7.70 9.20 12.57
N GLY A 46 7.60 10.22 11.70
CA GLY A 46 8.41 11.43 11.76
C GLY A 46 9.86 11.25 11.31
N GLU A 47 10.19 10.15 10.63
CA GLU A 47 11.55 9.87 10.15
C GLU A 47 11.91 10.64 8.88
N ILE A 48 10.91 11.07 8.12
CA ILE A 48 11.07 11.93 6.93
C ILE A 48 10.06 13.06 6.99
N THR A 49 10.38 14.15 6.31
CA THR A 49 9.50 15.30 6.17
C THR A 49 8.32 15.01 5.24
N ARG A 50 7.28 15.83 5.35
CA ARG A 50 6.11 15.77 4.46
C ARG A 50 6.51 15.94 2.99
N ASP A 51 7.38 16.89 2.69
CA ASP A 51 7.83 17.15 1.32
C ASP A 51 8.63 15.97 0.74
N GLU A 52 9.49 15.33 1.55
CA GLU A 52 10.18 14.10 1.15
C GLU A 52 9.19 12.97 0.88
N ALA A 53 8.16 12.81 1.72
CA ALA A 53 7.12 11.81 1.50
C ALA A 53 6.33 12.07 0.20
N ILE A 54 5.96 13.33 -0.05
CA ILE A 54 5.26 13.76 -1.28
C ILE A 54 6.12 13.44 -2.50
N ASN A 55 7.43 13.69 -2.44
CA ASN A 55 8.34 13.37 -3.54
C ASN A 55 8.47 11.85 -3.79
N LEU A 56 8.35 11.03 -2.75
CA LEU A 56 8.49 9.57 -2.85
C LEU A 56 7.22 8.85 -3.35
N VAL A 57 6.03 9.33 -2.95
CA VAL A 57 4.77 8.61 -3.21
C VAL A 57 3.65 9.47 -3.80
N GLY A 58 3.80 10.79 -3.84
CA GLY A 58 2.79 11.74 -4.33
C GLY A 58 1.89 12.30 -3.22
N ILE A 59 1.38 13.51 -3.44
CA ILE A 59 0.59 14.27 -2.47
C ILE A 59 -0.69 13.56 -2.04
N ASP A 60 -1.42 12.96 -2.97
CA ASP A 60 -2.71 12.30 -2.68
C ASP A 60 -2.57 11.16 -1.67
N LEU A 61 -1.47 10.39 -1.76
CA LEU A 61 -1.20 9.28 -0.84
C LEU A 61 -0.77 9.78 0.54
N VAL A 62 -0.02 10.88 0.61
CA VAL A 62 0.37 11.51 1.87
C VAL A 62 -0.88 12.04 2.59
N GLU A 63 -1.73 12.78 1.89
CA GLU A 63 -2.97 13.32 2.47
C GLU A 63 -3.97 12.23 2.88
N LEU A 64 -4.02 11.13 2.15
CA LEU A 64 -4.82 9.97 2.56
C LEU A 64 -4.28 9.36 3.86
N ALA A 65 -2.96 9.14 3.94
CA ALA A 65 -2.33 8.57 5.12
C ALA A 65 -2.49 9.46 6.36
N GLU A 66 -2.37 10.79 6.21
CA GLU A 66 -2.60 11.77 7.29
C GLU A 66 -4.03 11.66 7.84
N ARG A 67 -5.04 11.59 6.95
CA ARG A 67 -6.45 11.45 7.35
C ARG A 67 -6.72 10.13 8.07
N GLN A 68 -6.19 9.02 7.55
CA GLN A 68 -6.35 7.70 8.16
C GLN A 68 -5.66 7.61 9.52
N HIS A 69 -4.44 8.14 9.63
CA HIS A 69 -3.72 8.18 10.91
C HIS A 69 -4.47 9.00 11.95
N LYS A 70 -4.99 10.18 11.56
CA LYS A 70 -5.81 11.01 12.45
C LYS A 70 -7.04 10.26 12.97
N ALA A 71 -7.82 9.63 12.08
CA ALA A 71 -9.00 8.86 12.46
C ALA A 71 -8.65 7.70 13.42
N MET A 72 -7.57 6.96 13.15
CA MET A 72 -7.09 5.90 14.04
C MET A 72 -6.71 6.43 15.43
N MET A 73 -6.04 7.58 15.50
CA MET A 73 -5.67 8.19 16.79
C MET A 73 -6.90 8.67 17.56
N GLU A 74 -7.91 9.23 16.88
CA GLU A 74 -9.19 9.61 17.50
C GLU A 74 -9.92 8.38 18.07
N ASP A 75 -9.92 7.25 17.34
CA ASP A 75 -10.49 5.99 17.82
C ASP A 75 -9.74 5.43 19.03
N LEU A 76 -8.41 5.50 19.05
CA LEU A 76 -7.58 5.09 20.18
C LEU A 76 -7.84 5.96 21.42
N GLU A 77 -7.88 7.29 21.25
CA GLU A 77 -8.20 8.21 22.32
C GLU A 77 -9.59 7.99 22.91
N TRP A 78 -10.56 7.63 22.06
CA TRP A 78 -11.90 7.23 22.51
C TRP A 78 -11.83 5.96 23.36
N ALA A 79 -11.15 4.91 22.87
CA ALA A 79 -11.02 3.64 23.59
C ALA A 79 -10.26 3.74 24.92
N MET A 80 -9.39 4.74 25.09
CA MET A 80 -8.63 4.96 26.33
C MET A 80 -9.39 5.78 27.40
N LYS A 81 -10.55 6.36 27.07
CA LYS A 81 -11.36 7.17 27.99
C LYS A 81 -12.41 6.34 28.76
N ASP A 82 -12.64 5.09 28.33
CA ASP A 82 -13.51 4.10 28.98
C ASP A 82 -12.71 3.16 29.91
#